data_AF-A0A9Q8WJC6-F1
#
_entry.id   AF-A0A9Q8WJC6-F1
#
_cell.length_a   1.000
_cell.length_b   1.000
_cell.length_c   1.000
_cell.angle_alpha   90.00
_cell.angle_beta   90.00
_cell.angle_gamma   90.00
#
_symmetry.space_group_name_H-M   'P 1'
#
loop_
_entity.id
_entity.type
_entity.pdbx_description
1 polymer ?
#
loop_
_entity_poly.entity_id
_entity_poly.type
_entity_poly.pdbx_seq_one_letter_code
_entity_poly.pdbx_strand_id
1 'polypeptide(L)'
;TEAGASNFFVVWRKKGGEGIELVTSSLDTEVILDGITRRSVLEVARERLTRESTAETELAPLDVVERPFTMGEVAEAYEEGRLVEAFVSGTAMFITPVSVIKYGDTEIQFPMMVTDEGHKTPRSAYSNTIKSWLEDIIYGRVEHEWGYVVAEQ
;
A
#
# COMPACT_ATOMS: atom_id res chain seq x y z
N THR A 1 -3.24 3.27 -12.89
CA THR A 1 -3.88 4.61 -12.84
C THR A 1 -4.45 4.84 -11.45
N GLU A 2 -4.69 6.09 -11.09
CA GLU A 2 -5.20 6.50 -9.78
C GLU A 2 -6.61 5.94 -9.50
N ALA A 3 -6.98 5.89 -8.22
CA ALA A 3 -8.33 5.56 -7.77
C ALA A 3 -9.02 6.83 -7.27
N GLY A 4 -9.69 7.54 -8.17
CA GLY A 4 -10.18 8.89 -7.90
C GLY A 4 -9.02 9.88 -7.82
N ALA A 5 -8.94 10.67 -6.73
CA ALA A 5 -7.84 11.60 -6.47
C ALA A 5 -6.72 11.00 -5.58
N SER A 6 -6.59 9.67 -5.58
CA SER A 6 -5.67 8.93 -4.72
C SER A 6 -4.77 8.01 -5.53
N ASN A 7 -3.50 7.92 -5.15
CA ASN A 7 -2.59 6.95 -5.74
C ASN A 7 -3.00 5.53 -5.32
N PHE A 8 -2.81 4.56 -6.21
CA PHE A 8 -3.23 3.17 -6.00
C PHE A 8 -2.02 2.24 -5.86
N PHE A 9 -2.14 1.29 -4.93
CA PHE A 9 -1.14 0.28 -4.62
C PHE A 9 -1.76 -1.10 -4.61
N VAL A 10 -1.00 -2.09 -5.05
CA VAL A 10 -1.35 -3.50 -4.94
C VAL A 10 -0.18 -4.27 -4.32
N VAL A 11 -0.50 -5.17 -3.41
CA VAL A 11 0.43 -6.15 -2.87
C VAL A 11 0.04 -7.51 -3.43
N TRP A 12 0.97 -8.17 -4.12
CA TRP A 12 0.73 -9.48 -4.69
C TRP A 12 1.94 -10.39 -4.60
N ARG A 13 1.72 -11.68 -4.79
CA ARG A 13 2.80 -12.65 -5.02
C ARG A 13 3.29 -12.56 -6.46
N LYS A 14 4.61 -12.70 -6.65
CA LYS A 14 5.24 -12.71 -7.97
C LYS A 14 4.68 -13.82 -8.84
N LYS A 15 4.59 -13.56 -10.15
CA LYS A 15 4.22 -14.59 -11.13
C LYS A 15 5.42 -15.51 -11.37
N GLY A 16 5.21 -16.83 -11.26
CA GLY A 16 6.22 -17.83 -11.61
C GLY A 16 7.41 -17.96 -10.65
N GLY A 17 7.34 -17.40 -9.44
CA GLY A 17 8.43 -17.47 -8.46
C GLY A 17 7.99 -17.15 -7.04
N GLU A 18 8.93 -17.22 -6.11
CA GLU A 18 8.71 -16.86 -4.71
C GLU A 18 8.91 -15.35 -4.48
N GLY A 19 8.14 -14.80 -3.56
CA GLY A 19 8.25 -13.41 -3.14
C GLY A 19 6.96 -12.60 -3.34
N ILE A 20 6.95 -11.44 -2.70
CA ILE A 20 5.85 -10.49 -2.67
C ILE A 20 6.34 -9.17 -3.24
N GLU A 21 5.47 -8.44 -3.93
CA GLU A 21 5.76 -7.11 -4.45
C GLU A 21 4.71 -6.12 -3.94
N LEU A 22 5.17 -4.93 -3.56
CA LEU A 22 4.34 -3.74 -3.46
C LEU A 22 4.48 -2.98 -4.77
N VAL A 23 3.41 -2.93 -5.56
CA VAL A 23 3.41 -2.34 -6.89
C VAL A 23 2.55 -1.09 -6.93
N THR A 24 3.09 -0.03 -7.52
CA THR A 24 2.34 1.18 -7.89
C THR A 24 2.75 1.66 -9.28
N SER A 25 1.89 2.45 -9.92
CA SER A 25 2.18 3.00 -11.24
C SER A 25 3.39 3.93 -11.17
N SER A 26 4.29 3.86 -12.15
CA SER A 26 5.40 4.81 -12.26
C SER A 26 4.89 6.21 -12.66
N LEU A 27 5.71 7.22 -12.39
CA LEU A 27 5.43 8.62 -12.72
C LEU A 27 5.81 8.99 -14.16
N ASP A 28 6.47 8.09 -14.90
CA ASP A 28 7.05 8.35 -16.23
C ASP A 28 6.01 8.74 -17.29
N THR A 29 4.75 8.39 -17.06
CA THR A 29 3.65 8.67 -17.99
C THR A 29 3.03 10.05 -17.79
N GLU A 30 3.41 10.79 -16.74
CA GLU A 30 2.83 12.10 -16.35
C GLU A 30 1.30 12.09 -16.11
N VAL A 31 0.68 10.90 -16.07
CA VAL A 31 -0.76 10.72 -15.81
C VAL A 31 -1.06 10.61 -14.31
N ILE A 32 -0.05 10.29 -13.50
CA ILE A 32 -0.18 10.04 -12.06
C ILE A 32 0.34 11.27 -11.30
N LEU A 33 -0.44 11.77 -10.36
CA LEU A 33 -0.01 12.81 -9.43
C LEU A 33 1.11 12.26 -8.53
N ASP A 34 2.20 13.01 -8.43
CA ASP A 34 3.29 12.74 -7.49
C ASP A 34 2.88 13.10 -6.05
N GLY A 35 2.02 12.26 -5.46
CA GLY A 35 1.48 12.48 -4.14
C GLY A 35 2.52 12.31 -3.03
N ILE A 36 2.55 13.24 -2.07
CA ILE A 36 3.46 13.16 -0.90
C ILE A 36 3.24 11.86 -0.12
N THR A 37 1.99 11.46 0.13
CA THR A 37 1.69 10.21 0.85
C THR A 37 2.15 8.97 0.07
N ARG A 38 2.04 9.00 -1.28
CA ARG A 38 2.57 7.92 -2.14
C ARG A 38 4.07 7.80 -1.97
N ARG A 39 4.80 8.93 -2.02
CA ARG A 39 6.25 8.95 -1.81
C ARG A 39 6.63 8.40 -0.44
N SER A 40 5.97 8.85 0.63
CA SER A 40 6.21 8.36 1.99
C SER A 40 5.94 6.85 2.14
N VAL A 41 4.89 6.32 1.50
CA VAL A 41 4.61 4.87 1.46
C VAL A 41 5.77 4.10 0.85
N LEU A 42 6.28 4.57 -0.30
CA LEU A 42 7.38 3.91 -1.01
C LEU A 42 8.69 3.96 -0.22
N GLU A 43 9.01 5.11 0.38
CA GLU A 43 10.23 5.29 1.18
C GLU A 43 10.22 4.40 2.43
N VAL A 44 9.13 4.41 3.21
CA VAL A 44 9.00 3.54 4.38
C VAL A 44 9.01 2.06 3.99
N ALA A 45 8.34 1.68 2.89
CA ALA A 45 8.36 0.29 2.44
C ALA A 45 9.77 -0.17 2.03
N ARG A 46 10.55 0.69 1.37
CA ARG A 46 11.95 0.39 0.99
C ARG A 46 12.86 0.25 2.21
N GLU A 47 12.65 1.09 3.21
CA GLU A 47 13.42 1.08 4.45
C GLU A 47 13.07 -0.13 5.34
N ARG A 48 11.79 -0.48 5.45
CA ARG A 48 11.27 -1.34 6.53
C ARG A 48 10.69 -2.68 6.10
N LEU A 49 10.42 -2.89 4.81
CA LEU A 49 9.76 -4.10 4.31
C LEU A 49 10.58 -4.88 3.28
N THR A 50 11.80 -4.44 2.97
CA THR A 50 12.71 -5.18 2.07
C THR A 50 13.43 -6.30 2.81
N ARG A 51 14.03 -7.23 2.07
CA ARG A 51 14.77 -8.37 2.67
C ARG A 51 15.99 -7.93 3.47
N GLU A 52 16.55 -6.79 3.12
CA GLU A 52 17.72 -6.19 3.75
C GLU A 52 17.35 -5.36 4.98
N SER A 53 16.06 -5.13 5.22
CA SER A 53 15.60 -4.34 6.36
C SER A 53 15.86 -5.06 7.69
N THR A 54 16.19 -4.26 8.71
CA THR A 54 16.30 -4.71 10.10
C THR A 54 15.07 -4.37 10.93
N ALA A 55 14.01 -3.85 10.32
CA ALA A 55 12.79 -3.49 11.04
C ALA A 55 12.10 -4.75 11.60
N GLU A 56 11.69 -4.69 12.86
CA GLU A 56 10.96 -5.78 13.50
C GLU A 56 9.50 -5.79 13.02
N THR A 57 9.16 -6.76 12.17
CA THR A 57 7.80 -6.98 11.68
C THR A 57 7.55 -8.46 11.39
N GLU A 58 6.33 -8.91 11.64
CA GLU A 58 5.87 -10.29 11.32
C GLU A 58 5.53 -10.45 9.82
N LEU A 59 5.62 -9.36 9.04
CA LEU A 59 5.32 -9.37 7.63
C LEU A 59 6.47 -10.00 6.82
N ALA A 60 6.11 -10.75 5.78
CA ALA A 60 7.10 -11.25 4.85
C ALA A 60 7.73 -10.06 4.08
N PRO A 61 9.04 -10.10 3.78
CA PRO A 61 9.67 -9.05 3.02
C PRO A 61 9.10 -8.99 1.60
N LEU A 62 9.04 -7.79 1.05
CA LEU A 62 8.54 -7.50 -0.30
C LEU A 62 9.53 -6.66 -1.10
N ASP A 63 9.38 -6.72 -2.41
CA ASP A 63 10.10 -5.85 -3.35
C ASP A 63 9.20 -4.65 -3.71
N VAL A 64 9.75 -3.43 -3.67
CA VAL A 64 9.00 -2.21 -4.00
C VAL A 64 9.19 -1.87 -5.46
N VAL A 65 8.12 -1.94 -6.25
CA VAL A 65 8.16 -1.82 -7.71
C VAL A 65 7.30 -0.66 -8.19
N GLU A 66 7.93 0.31 -8.85
CA GLU A 66 7.24 1.39 -9.57
C GLU A 66 7.24 1.05 -11.06
N ARG A 67 6.09 0.64 -11.60
CA ARG A 67 5.95 0.35 -13.03
C ARG A 67 4.51 0.53 -13.49
N PRO A 68 4.27 0.84 -14.78
CA PRO A 68 2.94 0.69 -15.34
C PRO A 68 2.44 -0.75 -15.16
N PHE A 69 1.18 -0.89 -14.75
CA PHE A 69 0.47 -2.16 -14.70
C PHE A 69 -1.00 -1.95 -15.03
N THR A 70 -1.65 -3.02 -15.47
CA THR A 70 -3.02 -2.98 -16.00
C THR A 70 -4.01 -3.67 -15.07
N MET A 71 -5.29 -3.33 -15.20
CA MET A 71 -6.35 -4.10 -14.53
C MET A 71 -6.42 -5.56 -14.99
N GLY A 72 -5.95 -5.87 -16.21
CA GLY A 72 -5.80 -7.24 -16.67
C GLY A 72 -4.80 -8.03 -15.81
N GLU A 73 -3.67 -7.44 -15.43
CA GLU A 73 -2.71 -8.07 -14.52
C GLU A 73 -3.27 -8.26 -13.11
N VAL A 74 -4.06 -7.29 -12.61
CA VAL A 74 -4.73 -7.41 -11.30
C VAL A 74 -5.77 -8.54 -11.33
N ALA A 75 -6.57 -8.62 -12.40
CA ALA A 75 -7.55 -9.70 -12.59
C ALA A 75 -6.88 -11.07 -12.73
N GLU A 76 -5.80 -11.16 -13.52
CA GLU A 76 -5.01 -12.40 -13.63
C GLU A 76 -4.44 -12.81 -12.26
N ALA A 77 -3.88 -11.87 -11.49
CA ALA A 77 -3.37 -12.14 -10.15
C ALA A 77 -4.48 -12.59 -9.18
N TYR A 78 -5.71 -12.11 -9.36
CA TYR A 78 -6.87 -12.55 -8.59
C TYR A 78 -7.24 -14.00 -8.92
N GLU A 79 -7.38 -14.32 -10.21
CA GLU A 79 -7.71 -15.66 -10.69
C GLU A 79 -6.66 -16.71 -10.28
N GLU A 80 -5.39 -16.30 -10.25
CA GLU A 80 -4.26 -17.14 -9.83
C GLU A 80 -4.06 -17.20 -8.30
N GLY A 81 -4.90 -16.52 -7.51
CA GLY A 81 -4.79 -16.51 -6.03
C GLY A 81 -3.52 -15.81 -5.51
N ARG A 82 -2.93 -14.92 -6.31
CA ARG A 82 -1.70 -14.19 -5.99
C ARG A 82 -1.94 -12.84 -5.32
N LEU A 83 -3.13 -12.26 -5.45
CA LEU A 83 -3.46 -11.00 -4.76
C LEU A 83 -3.40 -11.20 -3.23
N VAL A 84 -2.71 -10.28 -2.56
CA VAL A 84 -2.60 -10.25 -1.10
C VAL A 84 -3.52 -9.17 -0.55
N GLU A 85 -3.35 -7.93 -1.00
CA GLU A 85 -4.18 -6.78 -0.63
C GLU A 85 -4.02 -5.66 -1.66
N ALA A 86 -4.91 -4.67 -1.62
CA ALA A 86 -4.76 -3.42 -2.35
C ALA A 86 -5.20 -2.26 -1.46
N PHE A 87 -4.64 -1.08 -1.71
CA PHE A 87 -4.97 0.11 -0.95
C PHE A 87 -4.77 1.37 -1.77
N VAL A 88 -5.36 2.46 -1.32
CA VAL A 88 -5.17 3.79 -1.88
C VAL A 88 -4.46 4.68 -0.88
N SER A 89 -3.68 5.64 -1.38
CA SER A 89 -3.05 6.66 -0.55
C SER A 89 -3.39 8.06 -1.06
N GLY A 90 -3.62 8.99 -0.14
CA GLY A 90 -3.82 10.40 -0.47
C GLY A 90 -4.06 11.23 0.78
N THR A 91 -3.86 12.55 0.71
CA THR A 91 -3.94 13.42 1.89
C THR A 91 -5.30 13.35 2.60
N ALA A 92 -6.39 13.18 1.86
CA ALA A 92 -7.74 13.11 2.42
C ALA A 92 -8.12 11.72 2.99
N MET A 93 -7.45 10.65 2.56
CA MET A 93 -7.80 9.24 2.88
C MET A 93 -6.61 8.47 3.48
N PHE A 94 -5.55 9.19 3.83
CA PHE A 94 -4.21 8.76 4.24
C PHE A 94 -3.75 7.45 3.60
N ILE A 95 -4.04 6.31 4.23
CA ILE A 95 -3.95 4.97 3.65
C ILE A 95 -5.27 4.26 3.94
N THR A 96 -5.95 3.81 2.88
CA THR A 96 -7.24 3.12 2.97
C THR A 96 -7.21 1.79 2.21
N PRO A 97 -7.44 0.66 2.89
CA PRO A 97 -7.57 -0.64 2.24
C PRO A 97 -8.74 -0.71 1.27
N VAL A 98 -8.56 -1.43 0.17
CA VAL A 98 -9.61 -1.71 -0.83
C VAL A 98 -10.27 -3.05 -0.51
N SER A 99 -11.60 -3.07 -0.44
CA SER A 99 -12.38 -4.30 -0.19
C SER A 99 -12.76 -5.04 -1.47
N VAL A 100 -13.15 -4.31 -2.52
CA VAL A 100 -13.60 -4.86 -3.79
C VAL A 100 -13.16 -3.94 -4.92
N ILE A 101 -12.71 -4.52 -6.04
CA ILE A 101 -12.51 -3.83 -7.31
C ILE A 101 -13.46 -4.44 -8.34
N LYS A 102 -14.31 -3.61 -8.94
CA LYS A 102 -15.19 -4.03 -10.04
C LYS A 102 -14.51 -3.71 -11.37
N TYR A 103 -14.31 -4.72 -12.21
CA TYR A 103 -13.67 -4.59 -13.51
C TYR A 103 -14.41 -5.41 -14.56
N GLY A 104 -15.14 -4.74 -15.45
CA GLY A 104 -16.07 -5.40 -16.37
C GLY A 104 -17.12 -6.20 -15.59
N ASP A 105 -17.25 -7.48 -15.91
CA ASP A 105 -18.13 -8.44 -15.22
C ASP A 105 -17.44 -9.15 -14.03
N THR A 106 -16.16 -8.87 -13.78
CA THR A 106 -15.39 -9.48 -12.69
C THR A 106 -15.43 -8.61 -11.44
N GLU A 107 -15.75 -9.23 -10.30
CA GLU A 107 -15.57 -8.65 -8.98
C GLU A 107 -14.34 -9.28 -8.30
N ILE A 108 -13.30 -8.47 -8.14
CA ILE A 108 -12.08 -8.83 -7.42
C ILE A 108 -12.31 -8.52 -5.95
N GLN A 109 -12.54 -9.54 -5.15
CA GLN A 109 -12.81 -9.41 -3.72
C GLN A 109 -11.56 -9.70 -2.91
N PHE A 110 -11.25 -8.82 -1.94
CA PHE A 110 -10.16 -9.04 -1.01
C PHE A 110 -10.66 -9.76 0.26
N PRO A 111 -9.84 -10.61 0.89
CA PRO A 111 -10.23 -11.30 2.13
C PRO A 111 -10.66 -10.30 3.20
N MET A 112 -11.82 -10.54 3.82
CA MET A 112 -12.34 -9.69 4.90
C MET A 112 -12.05 -10.31 6.27
N MET A 113 -11.91 -9.46 7.28
CA MET A 113 -11.83 -9.84 8.70
C MET A 113 -12.81 -9.02 9.53
N VAL A 114 -13.10 -9.49 10.74
CA VAL A 114 -13.91 -8.79 11.73
C VAL A 114 -12.97 -8.29 12.82
N THR A 115 -13.02 -6.99 13.13
CA THR A 115 -12.24 -6.40 14.23
C THR A 115 -12.82 -6.82 15.57
N ASP A 116 -12.07 -6.60 16.66
CA ASP A 116 -12.54 -6.89 18.02
C ASP A 116 -13.82 -6.10 18.38
N GLU A 117 -14.03 -4.95 17.73
CA GLU A 117 -15.22 -4.10 17.85
C GLU A 117 -16.41 -4.59 16.99
N GLY A 118 -16.25 -5.67 16.22
CA GLY A 118 -17.29 -6.24 15.38
C GLY A 118 -17.39 -5.64 13.96
N HIS A 119 -16.47 -4.74 13.57
CA HIS A 119 -16.49 -4.12 12.24
C HIS A 119 -15.86 -5.02 11.17
N LYS A 120 -16.49 -5.14 10.00
CA LYS A 120 -15.90 -5.85 8.85
C LYS A 120 -14.94 -4.92 8.10
N THR A 121 -13.68 -5.36 7.93
CA THR A 121 -12.64 -4.61 7.21
C THR A 121 -11.79 -5.56 6.35
N PRO A 122 -11.18 -5.10 5.24
CA PRO A 122 -10.25 -5.93 4.49
C PRO A 122 -9.07 -6.38 5.36
N ARG A 123 -8.64 -7.63 5.22
CA ARG A 123 -7.38 -8.12 5.78
C ARG A 123 -6.25 -7.38 5.07
N SER A 124 -5.61 -6.47 5.79
CA SER A 124 -4.79 -5.40 5.21
C SER A 124 -3.52 -5.17 6.04
N ALA A 125 -2.71 -6.22 6.16
CA ALA A 125 -1.59 -6.26 7.09
C ALA A 125 -0.45 -5.31 6.68
N TYR A 126 -0.12 -5.24 5.39
CA TYR A 126 0.94 -4.33 4.92
C TYR A 126 0.49 -2.89 5.01
N SER A 127 -0.69 -2.56 4.47
CA SER A 127 -1.19 -1.18 4.46
C SER A 127 -1.43 -0.64 5.87
N ASN A 128 -1.93 -1.45 6.81
CA ASN A 128 -2.09 -1.02 8.20
C ASN A 128 -0.75 -0.83 8.92
N THR A 129 0.24 -1.67 8.63
CA THR A 129 1.60 -1.52 9.20
C THR A 129 2.27 -0.25 8.69
N ILE A 130 2.22 -0.01 7.37
CA ILE A 130 2.74 1.23 6.75
C ILE A 130 2.02 2.44 7.33
N LYS A 131 0.68 2.37 7.45
CA LYS A 131 -0.12 3.43 8.08
C LYS A 131 0.33 3.72 9.50
N SER A 132 0.52 2.69 10.33
CA SER A 132 0.97 2.84 11.72
C SER A 132 2.32 3.55 11.79
N TRP A 133 3.30 3.13 10.99
CA TRP A 133 4.63 3.75 10.98
C TRP A 133 4.59 5.21 10.57
N LEU A 134 3.78 5.54 9.54
CA LEU A 134 3.63 6.92 9.14
C LEU A 134 2.87 7.75 10.17
N GLU A 135 1.88 7.18 10.87
CA GLU A 135 1.20 7.84 11.99
C GLU A 135 2.17 8.11 13.14
N ASP A 136 3.07 7.18 13.45
CA ASP A 136 4.09 7.38 14.49
C ASP A 136 5.01 8.55 14.14
N ILE A 137 5.35 8.73 12.86
CA ILE A 137 6.10 9.89 12.36
C ILE A 137 5.25 11.17 12.47
N ILE A 138 4.01 11.15 11.97
CA ILE A 138 3.13 12.33 11.90
C ILE A 138 2.80 12.87 13.29
N TYR A 139 2.54 11.98 14.24
CA TYR A 139 2.21 12.35 15.62
C TYR A 139 3.44 12.52 16.51
N GLY A 140 4.66 12.46 15.96
CA GLY A 140 5.91 12.66 16.70
C GLY A 140 6.16 11.60 17.78
N ARG A 141 5.60 10.40 17.63
CA ARG A 141 5.89 9.26 18.52
C ARG A 141 7.30 8.71 18.28
N VAL A 142 7.84 8.94 17.08
CA VAL A 142 9.23 8.71 16.71
C VAL A 142 9.83 10.00 16.16
N GLU A 143 11.11 10.24 16.45
CA GLU A 143 11.87 11.30 15.81
C GLU A 143 12.18 10.90 14.36
N HIS A 144 11.90 11.79 13.42
CA HIS A 144 12.08 11.54 11.99
C HIS A 144 12.39 12.83 11.24
N GLU A 145 13.20 12.76 10.18
CA GLU A 145 13.61 13.92 9.37
C GLU A 145 12.45 14.64 8.66
N TRP A 146 11.28 14.00 8.57
CA TRP A 146 10.07 14.59 7.99
C TRP A 146 9.29 15.46 8.99
N GLY A 147 9.55 15.30 10.29
CA GLY A 147 8.89 16.06 11.34
C GLY A 147 9.54 17.43 11.52
N TYR A 148 8.74 18.49 11.53
CA TYR A 148 9.19 19.84 11.87
C TYR A 148 8.44 20.35 13.10
N VAL A 149 9.18 20.63 14.18
CA VAL A 149 8.61 21.19 15.42
C VAL A 149 8.42 22.69 15.25
N VAL A 150 7.17 23.14 15.30
CA VAL A 150 6.81 24.56 15.26
C VAL A 150 6.88 25.10 16.68
N ALA A 151 7.69 26.15 16.90
CA ALA A 151 7.74 26.83 18.18
C ALA A 151 6.40 27.54 18.46
N GLU A 152 5.88 27.39 19.68
CA GLU A 152 4.77 28.22 20.16
C GLU A 152 5.25 29.67 20.27
N GLN A 153 4.51 30.61 19.68
CA GLN A 153 4.74 32.05 19.81
C GLN A 153 3.96 32.63 20.98
#